data_AF-A0A2H1KZQ1-F1
#
_entry.id   AF-A0A2H1KZQ1-F1
#
_cell.length_a   1.000
_cell.length_b   1.000
_cell.length_c   1.000
_cell.angle_alpha   90.00
_cell.angle_beta   90.00
_cell.angle_gamma   90.00
#
_symmetry.space_group_name_H-M   'P 1'
#
loop_
_entity.id
_entity.type
_entity.pdbx_description
1 polymer ?
#
loop_
_entity_poly.entity_id
_entity_poly.type
_entity_poly.pdbx_seq_one_letter_code
_entity_poly.pdbx_strand_id
1 'polypeptide(L)'
;MEPINDTPKVSPKVRTSAYFVSLFVGAIILVGTGVVDAFFPDLSDQVGQVTTAISSAVALVIGGLGVAYRPTSGIGSMPDH
;
A
#
# COMPACT_ATOMS: atom_id res chain seq x y z
N MET A 1 19.52 31.81 1.12
CA MET A 1 18.18 31.33 1.48
C MET A 1 18.20 29.83 1.30
N GLU A 2 18.24 29.08 2.40
CA GLU A 2 18.28 27.62 2.37
C GLU A 2 16.91 27.12 1.86
N PRO A 3 16.86 26.21 0.86
CA PRO A 3 15.60 25.70 0.36
C PRO A 3 14.94 24.88 1.47
N ILE A 4 13.79 25.34 1.96
CA ILE A 4 12.97 24.60 2.92
C ILE A 4 12.50 23.35 2.19
N ASN A 5 13.18 22.23 2.43
CA ASN A 5 12.82 20.94 1.86
C ASN A 5 11.63 20.39 2.65
N ASP A 6 10.46 20.99 2.44
CA ASP A 6 9.16 20.58 2.98
C ASP A 6 8.59 19.39 2.20
N THR A 7 9.42 18.40 1.87
CA THR A 7 8.88 17.13 1.38
C THR A 7 8.14 16.47 2.55
N PRO A 8 6.83 16.17 2.45
CA PRO A 8 6.10 15.51 3.53
C PRO A 8 6.74 14.16 3.85
N LYS A 9 7.58 14.12 4.88
CA LYS A 9 8.34 12.92 5.25
C LYS A 9 7.42 11.99 6.03
N VAL A 10 6.81 11.04 5.34
CA VAL A 10 6.05 9.97 5.99
C VAL A 10 6.98 9.19 6.92
N SER A 11 6.60 9.03 8.19
CA SER A 11 7.41 8.35 9.19
C SER A 11 7.69 6.88 8.77
N PRO A 12 8.92 6.35 8.97
CA PRO A 12 9.24 4.95 8.69
C PRO A 12 8.32 3.93 9.38
N LYS A 13 7.76 4.29 10.54
CA LYS A 13 6.77 3.47 11.25
C LYS A 13 5.46 3.35 10.47
N VAL A 14 4.98 4.46 9.90
CA VAL A 14 3.76 4.51 9.07
C VAL A 14 3.95 3.71 7.78
N ARG A 15 5.15 3.76 7.18
CA ARG A 15 5.51 2.92 6.02
C ARG A 15 5.41 1.44 6.34
N THR A 16 6.04 1.05 7.45
CA THR A 16 6.09 -0.35 7.89
C THR A 16 4.68 -0.85 8.21
N SER A 17 3.87 -0.07 8.92
CA SER A 17 2.48 -0.44 9.19
C SER A 17 1.64 -0.54 7.92
N ALA A 18 1.76 0.41 6.98
CA ALA A 18 1.02 0.36 5.72
C ALA A 18 1.38 -0.89 4.90
N TYR A 19 2.66 -1.26 4.87
CA TYR A 19 3.11 -2.50 4.23
C TYR A 19 2.48 -3.74 4.88
N PHE A 20 2.59 -3.89 6.20
CA PHE A 20 2.02 -5.05 6.89
C PHE A 20 0.49 -5.12 6.80
N VAL A 21 -0.19 -3.97 6.86
CA VAL A 21 -1.64 -3.90 6.66
C VAL A 21 -2.00 -4.36 5.24
N SER A 22 -1.28 -3.90 4.22
CA SER A 22 -1.53 -4.33 2.84
C SER A 22 -1.36 -5.83 2.64
N LEU A 23 -0.31 -6.39 3.24
CA LEU A 23 0.01 -7.82 3.16
C LEU A 23 -1.07 -8.64 3.88
N PHE A 24 -1.48 -8.19 5.06
CA PHE A 24 -2.54 -8.83 5.84
C PHE A 24 -3.89 -8.81 5.10
N VAL A 25 -4.29 -7.67 4.54
CA VAL A 25 -5.52 -7.55 3.75
C VAL A 25 -5.48 -8.47 2.52
N GLY A 26 -4.35 -8.48 1.80
CA GLY A 26 -4.16 -9.39 0.66
C GLY A 26 -4.26 -10.87 1.05
N ALA A 27 -3.71 -11.26 2.20
CA ALA A 27 -3.81 -12.63 2.70
C ALA A 27 -5.26 -13.01 3.07
N ILE A 28 -5.99 -12.13 3.76
CA ILE A 28 -7.41 -12.36 4.09
C ILE A 28 -8.23 -12.50 2.82
N ILE A 29 -8.02 -11.63 1.84
CA ILE A 29 -8.69 -11.69 0.56
C ILE A 29 -8.46 -13.05 -0.09
N LEU A 30 -7.21 -13.47 -0.26
CA LEU A 30 -6.87 -14.71 -0.94
C LEU A 30 -7.53 -15.93 -0.28
N VAL A 31 -7.44 -16.01 1.05
CA VAL A 31 -8.05 -17.10 1.82
C VAL A 31 -9.58 -17.03 1.76
N GLY A 32 -10.15 -15.83 1.93
CA GLY A 32 -11.58 -15.60 1.93
C GLY A 32 -12.23 -15.94 0.59
N THR A 33 -11.64 -15.49 -0.52
CA THR A 33 -12.14 -15.82 -1.87
C THR A 33 -12.05 -17.32 -2.12
N GLY A 34 -10.95 -17.98 -1.73
CA GLY A 34 -10.82 -19.44 -1.88
C GLY A 34 -11.84 -20.23 -1.05
N VAL A 35 -12.14 -19.80 0.17
CA VAL A 35 -13.19 -20.41 1.01
C VAL A 35 -14.58 -20.19 0.42
N VAL A 36 -14.88 -18.98 -0.07
CA VAL A 36 -16.18 -18.69 -0.69
C VAL A 36 -16.36 -19.51 -1.95
N ASP A 37 -15.34 -19.62 -2.80
CA ASP A 37 -15.42 -20.40 -4.04
C ASP A 37 -15.64 -21.91 -3.74
N ALA A 38 -15.04 -22.41 -2.66
CA ALA A 38 -15.17 -23.82 -2.26
C ALA A 38 -16.52 -24.17 -1.59
N PHE A 39 -17.09 -23.27 -0.80
CA PHE A 39 -18.25 -23.58 0.06
C PHE A 39 -19.53 -22.81 -0.31
N PHE A 40 -19.40 -21.69 -1.01
CA PHE A 40 -20.49 -20.75 -1.32
C PHE A 40 -20.38 -20.22 -2.76
N PRO A 41 -20.42 -21.09 -3.78
CA PRO A 41 -20.20 -20.70 -5.17
C PRO A 41 -21.20 -19.63 -5.65
N ASP A 42 -22.43 -19.64 -5.13
CA ASP A 42 -23.45 -18.64 -5.47
C ASP A 42 -23.08 -17.21 -5.02
N LEU A 43 -22.14 -17.06 -4.09
CA LEU A 43 -21.62 -15.76 -3.62
C LEU A 43 -20.27 -15.40 -4.25
N SER A 44 -19.67 -16.28 -5.07
CA SER A 44 -18.33 -16.09 -5.63
C SER A 44 -18.21 -14.79 -6.43
N ASP A 45 -19.19 -14.51 -7.30
CA ASP A 45 -19.23 -13.28 -8.10
C ASP A 45 -19.32 -12.00 -7.24
N GLN A 46 -20.18 -12.01 -6.22
CA GLN A 46 -20.35 -10.87 -5.31
C GLN A 46 -19.07 -10.64 -4.48
N VAL A 47 -18.46 -11.71 -3.99
CA VAL A 47 -17.20 -11.64 -3.23
C VAL A 47 -16.04 -11.22 -4.12
N GLY A 48 -16.00 -11.63 -5.38
CA GLY A 48 -15.02 -11.17 -6.37
C GLY A 48 -15.10 -9.65 -6.61
N GLN A 49 -16.30 -9.10 -6.74
CA GLN A 49 -16.51 -7.65 -6.88
C GLN A 49 -16.04 -6.89 -5.62
N VAL A 50 -16.45 -7.35 -4.43
CA VAL A 50 -16.06 -6.74 -3.15
C VAL A 50 -14.54 -6.80 -2.96
N THR A 51 -13.93 -7.94 -3.27
CA THR A 51 -12.49 -8.16 -3.22
C THR A 51 -11.73 -7.18 -4.11
N THR A 52 -12.22 -6.95 -5.33
CA THR A 52 -11.65 -6.01 -6.29
C THR A 52 -11.76 -4.57 -5.79
N ALA A 53 -12.91 -4.20 -5.20
CA ALA A 53 -13.11 -2.89 -4.60
C ALA A 53 -12.17 -2.65 -3.40
N ILE A 54 -12.00 -3.64 -2.51
CA ILE A 54 -11.08 -3.54 -1.37
C ILE A 54 -9.63 -3.43 -1.85
N SER A 55 -9.24 -4.25 -2.83
CA SER A 55 -7.87 -4.24 -3.37
C SER A 55 -7.54 -2.90 -4.02
N SER A 56 -8.46 -2.31 -4.78
CA SER A 56 -8.26 -0.99 -5.39
C SER A 56 -8.22 0.14 -4.36
N ALA A 57 -9.03 0.09 -3.30
CA ALA A 57 -8.96 1.04 -2.20
C ALA A 57 -7.60 0.97 -1.47
N VAL A 58 -7.11 -0.23 -1.17
CA VAL A 58 -5.79 -0.44 -0.56
C VAL A 58 -4.68 0.06 -1.49
N ALA A 59 -4.77 -0.22 -2.78
CA ALA A 59 -3.83 0.27 -3.78
C ALA A 59 -3.81 1.80 -3.88
N LEU A 60 -4.96 2.47 -3.76
CA LEU A 60 -5.02 3.94 -3.70
C LEU A 60 -4.39 4.51 -2.43
N VAL A 61 -4.61 3.89 -1.28
CA VAL A 61 -4.00 4.32 -0.01
C VAL A 61 -2.48 4.18 -0.08
N ILE A 62 -1.98 3.02 -0.54
CA ILE A 62 -0.54 2.76 -0.68
C ILE A 62 0.07 3.62 -1.80
N GLY A 63 -0.63 3.76 -2.93
CA GLY A 63 -0.22 4.59 -4.05
C GLY A 63 -0.14 6.06 -3.65
N GLY A 64 -1.11 6.57 -2.90
CA GLY A 64 -1.08 7.91 -2.32
C GLY A 64 0.08 8.12 -1.34
N LEU A 65 0.35 7.13 -0.49
CA LEU A 65 1.55 7.08 0.36
C LEU A 65 2.85 7.09 -0.47
N GLY A 66 2.85 6.39 -1.61
CA GLY A 66 3.96 6.36 -2.57
C GLY A 66 4.15 7.66 -3.36
N VAL A 67 3.09 8.39 -3.70
CA VAL A 67 3.14 9.69 -4.38
C VAL A 67 3.56 10.81 -3.42
N ALA A 68 3.11 10.77 -2.16
CA ALA A 68 3.64 11.63 -1.09
C ALA A 68 5.14 11.39 -0.83
N TYR A 69 5.63 10.23 -1.25
CA TYR A 69 7.03 9.83 -1.21
C TYR A 69 7.72 10.15 -2.54
N ARG A 70 8.13 11.41 -2.77
CA ARG A 70 9.22 11.66 -3.71
C ARG A 70 10.52 11.23 -3.02
N PRO A 71 11.27 10.25 -3.54
CA PRO A 71 12.58 9.95 -2.99
C PRO A 71 13.48 11.15 -3.30
N THR A 72 13.65 12.05 -2.34
CA THR A 72 14.88 12.86 -2.26
C THR A 72 15.96 11.99 -1.64
N SER A 73 16.26 10.83 -2.26
CA SER A 73 17.61 10.31 -2.18
C SER A 73 18.46 11.34 -2.91
N GLY A 74 19.11 12.21 -2.14
CA GLY A 74 20.02 13.21 -2.66
C GLY A 74 20.99 12.56 -3.63
N ILE A 75 20.80 12.83 -4.92
CA ILE A 75 21.91 12.94 -5.85
C ILE A 75 22.64 14.21 -5.38
N GLY A 76 23.58 14.08 -4.44
CA GLY A 76 24.39 15.21 -3.97
C GLY A 76 24.68 15.23 -2.48
N SER A 77 25.61 14.37 -2.05
CA SER A 77 26.64 14.70 -1.06
C SER A 77 27.56 13.49 -0.86
N MET A 78 28.34 13.18 -1.89
CA MET A 78 29.62 12.50 -1.65
C MET A 78 30.50 13.45 -0.82
N PRO A 79 31.08 13.01 0.31
CA PRO A 79 32.10 13.78 0.99
C PRO A 79 33.35 13.81 0.12
N ASP A 80 33.83 15.02 -0.20
CA ASP A 80 35.18 15.21 -0.67
C ASP A 80 36.15 14.81 0.46
N HIS A 81 36.89 13.74 0.24
CA HIS A 81 38.07 13.35 1.02
C HIS A 81 39.23 13.15 0.05
#